data_AF-A0A967WAM6-F1
#
_entry.id   AF-A0A967WAM6-F1
#
_cell.length_a   1.000
_cell.length_b   1.000
_cell.length_c   1.000
_cell.angle_alpha   90.00
_cell.angle_beta   90.00
_cell.angle_gamma   90.00
#
_symmetry.space_group_name_H-M   'P 1'
#
loop_
_entity.id
_entity.type
_entity.pdbx_description
1 polymer ?
#
loop_
_entity_poly.entity_id
_entity_poly.type
_entity_poly.pdbx_seq_one_letter_code
_entity_poly.pdbx_strand_id
1 'polypeptide(L)'
;ILVESAIRQIQAKLEAIERDDVLYKEAGFGSRLEALDVIEASILPRVEGLLAARGQAQELVALQQRAVALKSRLEASDEELFRRLRAGIRAGDYRGAELRRQLETCAGAGRGRRSQDGGAYDSLDALIGGILLSGAAPGPTMERDPEMVAYQPTPARIIFELVERAELQKRDTFYDLGSGLGHVVILVNLLTGVAAKGIEIDPAYCEYARRCAQGLDLPEVEFIHADAREADYAGGTVFFLYTPFEGRMLQQVLDRLGQEAETRRITVYTYGPCTWQVSRQHWLENVDQTAHHVSRLAAFRTVRD
;
A
#
# COMPACT_ATOMS: atom_id res chain seq x y z
N ILE A 1 17.16 34.96 -24.33
CA ILE A 1 18.08 33.79 -24.31
C ILE A 1 17.74 32.76 -23.22
N LEU A 2 18.02 33.00 -21.92
CA LEU A 2 17.79 31.97 -20.87
C LEU A 2 16.30 31.59 -20.67
N VAL A 3 15.40 32.57 -20.73
CA VAL A 3 13.95 32.35 -20.55
C VAL A 3 13.31 31.65 -21.76
N GLU A 4 13.61 32.11 -22.98
CA GLU A 4 13.16 31.46 -24.22
C GLU A 4 13.69 30.02 -24.34
N SER A 5 14.90 29.76 -23.82
CA SER A 5 15.42 28.40 -23.72
C SER A 5 14.61 27.55 -22.74
N ALA A 6 14.18 28.11 -21.60
CA ALA A 6 13.36 27.41 -20.62
C ALA A 6 11.96 27.11 -21.15
N ILE A 7 11.33 28.06 -21.83
CA ILE A 7 10.02 27.92 -22.48
C ILE A 7 10.06 26.79 -23.52
N ARG A 8 11.07 26.79 -24.41
CA ARG A 8 11.25 25.72 -25.40
C ARG A 8 11.45 24.34 -24.78
N GLN A 9 12.20 24.25 -23.69
CA GLN A 9 12.38 22.99 -22.95
C GLN A 9 11.05 22.48 -22.35
N ILE A 10 10.25 23.38 -21.79
CA ILE A 10 8.93 23.03 -21.24
C ILE A 10 7.98 22.57 -22.35
N GLN A 11 7.92 23.31 -23.47
CA GLN A 11 7.14 22.94 -24.65
C GLN A 11 7.51 21.55 -25.17
N ALA A 12 8.80 21.27 -25.34
CA ALA A 12 9.28 19.99 -25.82
C ALA A 12 8.91 18.83 -24.87
N LYS A 13 8.99 19.03 -23.55
CA LYS A 13 8.55 18.03 -22.57
C LYS A 13 7.05 17.76 -22.65
N LEU A 14 6.22 18.81 -22.71
CA LEU A 14 4.77 18.67 -22.84
C LEU A 14 4.39 17.95 -24.13
N GLU A 15 5.02 18.30 -25.26
CA GLU A 15 4.80 17.63 -26.54
C GLU A 15 5.21 16.15 -26.52
N ALA A 16 6.31 15.80 -25.84
CA ALA A 16 6.74 14.43 -25.71
C ALA A 16 5.71 13.59 -24.92
N ILE A 17 5.19 14.12 -23.82
CA ILE A 17 4.16 13.46 -23.02
C ILE A 17 2.85 13.32 -23.81
N GLU A 18 2.42 14.37 -24.51
CA GLU A 18 1.17 14.35 -25.30
C GLU A 18 1.19 13.37 -26.47
N ARG A 19 2.36 13.09 -27.05
CA ARG A 19 2.51 12.15 -28.17
C ARG A 19 2.69 10.70 -27.70
N ASP A 20 2.81 10.46 -26.41
CA ASP A 20 2.99 9.11 -25.88
C ASP A 20 1.64 8.40 -25.68
N ASP A 21 1.22 7.66 -26.70
CA ASP A 21 0.00 6.85 -26.69
C ASP A 21 0.02 5.74 -25.64
N VAL A 22 1.20 5.34 -25.13
CA VAL A 22 1.29 4.31 -24.07
C VAL A 22 0.66 4.83 -22.79
N LEU A 23 0.79 6.13 -22.51
CA LEU A 23 0.23 6.72 -21.30
C LEU A 23 -1.26 6.42 -21.24
N TYR A 24 -2.02 6.59 -22.32
CA TYR A 24 -3.48 6.40 -22.34
C TYR A 24 -3.95 4.93 -22.33
N LYS A 25 -3.04 3.94 -22.28
CA LYS A 25 -3.40 2.52 -22.19
C LYS A 25 -3.44 2.07 -20.73
N GLU A 26 -4.18 1.00 -20.46
CA GLU A 26 -4.29 0.43 -19.10
C GLU A 26 -2.93 -0.08 -18.57
N ALA A 27 -2.16 -0.77 -19.41
CA ALA A 27 -0.80 -1.21 -19.09
C ALA A 27 0.22 -0.05 -19.01
N GLY A 28 -0.23 1.18 -19.27
CA GLY A 28 0.58 2.39 -19.23
C GLY A 28 0.62 3.09 -17.88
N PHE A 29 -0.01 2.53 -16.82
CA PHE A 29 -0.13 3.20 -15.52
C PHE A 29 1.22 3.65 -14.95
N GLY A 30 2.23 2.77 -14.93
CA GLY A 30 3.56 3.13 -14.44
C GLY A 30 4.19 4.30 -15.21
N SER A 31 4.14 4.27 -16.55
CA SER A 31 4.62 5.38 -17.38
C SER A 31 3.80 6.66 -17.16
N ARG A 32 2.50 6.53 -16.89
CA ARG A 32 1.62 7.66 -16.58
C ARG A 32 2.00 8.34 -15.27
N LEU A 33 2.33 7.57 -14.24
CA LEU A 33 2.84 8.10 -12.98
C LEU A 33 4.14 8.90 -13.18
N GLU A 34 5.08 8.37 -13.96
CA GLU A 34 6.32 9.09 -14.29
C GLU A 34 6.03 10.41 -15.04
N ALA A 35 5.09 10.39 -16.00
CA ALA A 35 4.69 11.59 -16.71
C ALA A 35 4.00 12.63 -15.80
N LEU A 36 3.14 12.18 -14.89
CA LEU A 36 2.49 13.03 -13.89
C LEU A 36 3.52 13.67 -12.95
N ASP A 37 4.49 12.91 -12.44
CA ASP A 37 5.59 13.43 -11.61
C ASP A 37 6.41 14.49 -12.38
N VAL A 38 6.72 14.25 -13.65
CA VAL A 38 7.40 15.26 -14.48
C VAL A 38 6.57 16.54 -14.59
N ILE A 39 5.24 16.44 -14.76
CA ILE A 39 4.37 17.61 -14.83
C ILE A 39 4.37 18.36 -13.48
N GLU A 40 4.16 17.65 -12.38
CA GLU A 40 3.99 18.22 -11.04
C GLU A 40 5.28 18.73 -10.41
N ALA A 41 6.36 17.94 -10.49
CA ALA A 41 7.62 18.25 -9.82
C ALA A 41 8.58 19.06 -10.69
N SER A 42 8.44 19.01 -12.02
CA SER A 42 9.37 19.69 -12.95
C SER A 42 8.72 20.82 -13.75
N ILE A 43 7.57 20.57 -14.40
CA ILE A 43 7.01 21.54 -15.35
C ILE A 43 6.27 22.66 -14.64
N LEU A 44 5.27 22.34 -13.81
CA LEU A 44 4.42 23.33 -13.15
C LEU A 44 5.24 24.30 -12.25
N PRO A 45 6.14 23.83 -11.36
CA PRO A 45 6.89 24.73 -10.49
C PRO A 45 7.83 25.65 -11.29
N ARG A 46 8.35 25.15 -12.42
CA ARG A 46 9.22 25.95 -13.30
C ARG A 46 8.42 27.02 -14.04
N VAL A 47 7.21 26.71 -14.51
CA VAL A 47 6.32 27.71 -15.14
C VAL A 47 5.91 28.77 -14.11
N GLU A 48 5.54 28.37 -12.90
CA GLU A 48 5.18 29.26 -11.80
C GLU A 48 6.33 30.19 -11.41
N GLY A 49 7.54 29.66 -11.26
CA GLY A 49 8.74 30.46 -10.99
C GLY A 49 9.04 31.48 -12.10
N LEU A 50 8.81 31.12 -13.37
CA LEU A 50 8.96 32.06 -14.50
C LEU A 50 7.88 33.14 -14.51
N LEU A 51 6.62 32.79 -14.22
CA LEU A 51 5.51 33.73 -14.10
C LEU A 51 5.77 34.75 -12.98
N ALA A 52 6.24 34.28 -11.82
CA ALA A 52 6.59 35.14 -10.69
C ALA A 52 7.73 36.13 -11.03
N ALA A 53 8.70 35.70 -11.83
CA ALA A 53 9.87 36.53 -12.19
C ALA A 53 9.63 37.52 -13.33
N ARG A 54 8.68 37.25 -14.24
CA ARG A 54 8.46 38.02 -15.48
C ARG A 54 7.09 38.68 -15.60
N GLY A 55 6.17 38.40 -14.68
CA GLY A 55 4.76 38.80 -14.80
C GLY A 55 3.97 37.88 -15.75
N GLN A 56 2.68 38.21 -15.95
CA GLN A 56 1.73 37.42 -16.75
C GLN A 56 2.03 37.48 -18.27
N ALA A 57 3.13 36.87 -18.70
CA ALA A 57 3.39 36.66 -20.12
C ALA A 57 2.37 35.64 -20.66
N GLN A 58 1.61 36.02 -21.70
CA GLN A 58 0.54 35.20 -22.29
C GLN A 58 1.00 33.78 -22.64
N GLU A 59 2.24 33.62 -23.13
CA GLU A 59 2.84 32.32 -23.46
C GLU A 59 3.04 31.43 -22.22
N LEU A 60 3.50 31.98 -21.09
CA LEU A 60 3.69 31.22 -19.86
C LEU A 60 2.36 30.79 -19.24
N VAL A 61 1.34 31.66 -19.31
CA VAL A 61 -0.03 31.32 -18.90
C VAL A 61 -0.59 30.19 -19.76
N ALA A 62 -0.38 30.24 -21.08
CA ALA A 62 -0.81 29.18 -21.99
C ALA A 62 -0.08 27.85 -21.68
N LEU A 63 1.21 27.87 -21.34
CA LEU A 63 1.95 26.67 -20.93
C LEU A 63 1.45 26.09 -19.61
N GLN A 64 1.14 26.93 -18.62
CA GLN A 64 0.56 26.48 -17.36
C GLN A 64 -0.77 25.79 -17.61
N GLN A 65 -1.67 26.42 -18.38
CA GLN A 65 -2.98 25.86 -18.72
C GLN A 65 -2.85 24.54 -19.48
N ARG A 66 -1.93 24.46 -20.44
CA ARG A 66 -1.66 23.22 -21.18
C ARG A 66 -1.14 22.10 -20.27
N ALA A 67 -0.21 22.40 -19.37
CA ALA A 67 0.31 21.43 -18.40
C ALA A 67 -0.78 20.91 -17.45
N VAL A 68 -1.61 21.81 -16.91
CA VAL A 68 -2.76 21.45 -16.06
C VAL A 68 -3.77 20.59 -16.84
N ALA A 69 -4.12 20.97 -18.07
CA ALA A 69 -5.05 20.20 -18.88
C ALA A 69 -4.49 18.81 -19.27
N LEU A 70 -3.18 18.70 -19.50
CA LEU A 70 -2.52 17.42 -19.72
C LEU A 70 -2.58 16.54 -18.47
N LYS A 71 -2.20 17.09 -17.30
CA LYS A 71 -2.30 16.43 -16.01
C LYS A 71 -3.71 15.86 -15.78
N SER A 72 -4.74 16.70 -15.89
CA SER A 72 -6.13 16.26 -15.67
C SER A 72 -6.59 15.17 -16.63
N ARG A 73 -6.12 15.15 -17.89
CA ARG A 73 -6.42 14.06 -18.83
C ARG A 73 -5.76 12.73 -18.41
N LEU A 74 -4.53 12.80 -17.91
CA LEU A 74 -3.82 11.62 -17.42
C LEU A 74 -4.49 11.08 -16.14
N GLU A 75 -4.79 11.94 -15.17
CA GLU A 75 -5.52 11.57 -13.94
C GLU A 75 -6.90 10.98 -14.23
N ALA A 76 -7.63 11.52 -15.20
CA ALA A 76 -8.91 10.97 -15.61
C ALA A 76 -8.79 9.53 -16.17
N SER A 77 -7.66 9.22 -16.81
CA SER A 77 -7.41 7.86 -17.31
C SER A 77 -7.08 6.89 -16.17
N ASP A 78 -6.38 7.35 -15.13
CA ASP A 78 -6.15 6.54 -13.92
C ASP A 78 -7.47 6.27 -13.18
N GLU A 79 -8.33 7.28 -13.04
CA GLU A 79 -9.64 7.11 -12.40
C GLU A 79 -10.54 6.16 -13.19
N GLU A 80 -10.47 6.16 -14.53
CA GLU A 80 -11.15 5.17 -15.36
C GLU A 80 -10.64 3.75 -15.08
N LEU A 81 -9.32 3.57 -15.07
CA LEU A 81 -8.68 2.29 -14.77
C LEU A 81 -9.09 1.77 -13.38
N PHE A 82 -9.02 2.63 -12.35
CA PHE A 82 -9.40 2.27 -10.98
C PHE A 82 -10.87 1.89 -10.91
N ARG A 83 -11.76 2.64 -11.58
CA ARG A 83 -13.20 2.33 -11.61
C ARG A 83 -13.46 0.97 -12.25
N ARG A 84 -12.80 0.65 -13.36
CA ARG A 84 -12.91 -0.66 -14.02
C ARG A 84 -12.43 -1.78 -13.11
N LEU A 85 -11.26 -1.64 -12.49
CA LEU A 85 -10.68 -2.65 -11.60
C LEU A 85 -11.54 -2.87 -10.36
N ARG A 86 -12.06 -1.81 -9.73
CA ARG A 86 -13.03 -1.91 -8.63
C ARG A 86 -14.31 -2.61 -9.06
N ALA A 87 -14.82 -2.32 -10.26
CA ALA A 87 -16.03 -2.99 -10.78
C ALA A 87 -15.82 -4.49 -10.97
N GLY A 88 -14.69 -4.91 -11.55
CA GLY A 88 -14.36 -6.34 -11.68
C GLY A 88 -14.09 -7.02 -10.33
N ILE A 89 -13.56 -6.29 -9.34
CA ILE A 89 -13.49 -6.78 -7.96
C ILE A 89 -14.89 -7.01 -7.39
N ARG A 90 -15.81 -6.04 -7.48
CA ARG A 90 -17.18 -6.20 -6.95
C ARG A 90 -17.97 -7.31 -7.66
N ALA A 91 -17.76 -7.47 -8.96
CA ALA A 91 -18.36 -8.54 -9.75
C ALA A 91 -17.82 -9.95 -9.41
N GLY A 92 -16.68 -10.03 -8.71
CA GLY A 92 -16.01 -11.29 -8.39
C GLY A 92 -15.07 -11.81 -9.50
N ASP A 93 -14.98 -11.11 -10.63
CA ASP A 93 -14.13 -11.47 -11.77
C ASP A 93 -12.64 -11.38 -11.42
N TYR A 94 -12.27 -10.46 -10.53
CA TYR A 94 -10.88 -10.24 -10.12
C TYR A 94 -10.64 -10.75 -8.70
N ARG A 95 -10.21 -12.00 -8.60
CA ARG A 95 -9.77 -12.66 -7.35
C ARG A 95 -8.50 -13.48 -7.60
N GLY A 96 -7.74 -13.73 -6.54
CA GLY A 96 -6.58 -14.62 -6.57
C GLY A 96 -5.57 -14.30 -7.68
N ALA A 97 -5.17 -15.33 -8.42
CA ALA A 97 -4.19 -15.21 -9.50
C ALA A 97 -4.65 -14.27 -10.63
N GLU A 98 -5.96 -14.18 -10.90
CA GLU A 98 -6.50 -13.27 -11.91
C GLU A 98 -6.28 -11.82 -11.50
N LEU A 99 -6.66 -11.46 -10.27
CA LEU A 99 -6.43 -10.11 -9.75
C LEU A 99 -4.95 -9.74 -9.81
N ARG A 100 -4.08 -10.64 -9.33
CA ARG A 100 -2.64 -10.41 -9.36
C ARG A 100 -2.14 -10.11 -10.78
N ARG A 101 -2.54 -10.93 -11.76
CA ARG A 101 -2.14 -10.73 -13.16
C ARG A 101 -2.61 -9.37 -13.69
N GLN A 102 -3.83 -8.96 -13.37
CA GLN A 102 -4.36 -7.65 -13.77
C GLN A 102 -3.55 -6.52 -13.14
N LEU A 103 -3.25 -6.60 -11.85
CA LEU A 103 -2.45 -5.60 -11.14
C LEU A 103 -1.05 -5.48 -11.73
N GLU A 104 -0.35 -6.60 -11.93
CA GLU A 104 1.00 -6.62 -12.52
C GLU A 104 1.00 -6.11 -13.97
N THR A 105 0.00 -6.47 -14.77
CA THR A 105 -0.15 -6.01 -16.15
C THR A 105 -0.39 -4.51 -16.22
N CYS A 106 -1.28 -3.99 -15.37
CA CYS A 106 -1.64 -2.57 -15.36
C CYS A 106 -0.50 -1.71 -14.81
N ALA A 107 0.11 -2.11 -13.69
CA ALA A 107 1.25 -1.42 -13.10
C ALA A 107 2.43 -1.32 -14.09
N GLY A 108 2.50 -2.27 -15.02
CA GLY A 108 3.50 -2.36 -16.08
C GLY A 108 4.89 -2.63 -15.53
N ALA A 109 5.89 -2.66 -16.40
CA ALA A 109 7.30 -2.65 -16.01
C ALA A 109 7.75 -1.23 -15.61
N GLY A 110 6.93 -0.54 -14.80
CA GLY A 110 7.22 0.79 -14.28
C GLY A 110 8.60 0.74 -13.63
N ARG A 111 9.55 1.47 -14.21
CA ARG A 111 10.91 1.59 -13.69
C ARG A 111 10.92 2.54 -12.51
N GLY A 112 9.98 2.36 -11.58
CA GLY A 112 10.00 3.03 -10.29
C GLY A 112 11.39 2.83 -9.72
N ARG A 113 12.06 3.95 -9.40
CA ARG A 113 13.44 3.96 -8.90
C ARG A 113 13.57 2.87 -7.85
N ARG A 114 14.28 1.78 -8.18
CA ARG A 114 14.90 0.94 -7.16
C ARG A 114 15.86 1.85 -6.43
N SER A 115 15.42 2.46 -5.34
CA SER A 115 16.36 3.04 -4.39
C SER A 115 17.25 1.89 -3.92
N GLN A 116 18.55 2.16 -3.81
CA GLN A 116 19.53 1.14 -3.42
C GLN A 116 19.31 0.61 -1.98
N ASP A 117 18.31 1.12 -1.26
CA ASP A 117 18.00 0.79 0.14
C ASP A 117 16.78 -0.13 0.34
N GLY A 118 16.21 -0.71 -0.73
CA GLY A 118 15.21 -1.79 -0.59
C GLY A 118 13.83 -1.38 -0.04
N GLY A 119 13.49 -0.09 -0.05
CA GLY A 119 12.28 0.47 0.57
C GLY A 119 11.50 1.51 -0.24
N ALA A 120 11.58 1.52 -1.57
CA ALA A 120 10.78 2.44 -2.40
C ALA A 120 9.43 1.83 -2.78
N TYR A 121 8.36 2.63 -2.67
CA TYR A 121 7.06 2.33 -3.28
C TYR A 121 7.17 2.49 -4.80
N ASP A 122 6.57 1.58 -5.55
CA ASP A 122 6.60 1.57 -7.01
C ASP A 122 5.20 1.80 -7.63
N SER A 123 5.08 1.61 -8.93
CA SER A 123 3.80 1.78 -9.63
C SER A 123 2.75 0.76 -9.21
N LEU A 124 3.14 -0.42 -8.72
CA LEU A 124 2.20 -1.41 -8.21
C LEU A 124 1.61 -0.93 -6.88
N ASP A 125 2.42 -0.36 -5.99
CA ASP A 125 1.95 0.23 -4.73
C ASP A 125 0.95 1.36 -4.97
N ALA A 126 1.27 2.27 -5.90
CA ALA A 126 0.38 3.37 -6.27
C ALA A 126 -0.91 2.89 -6.93
N LEU A 127 -0.84 1.86 -7.79
CA LEU A 127 -2.00 1.27 -8.44
C LEU A 127 -2.94 0.66 -7.39
N ILE A 128 -2.39 -0.14 -6.48
CA ILE A 128 -3.18 -0.80 -5.45
C ILE A 128 -3.77 0.24 -4.50
N GLY A 129 -3.02 1.26 -4.11
CA GLY A 129 -3.55 2.39 -3.34
C GLY A 129 -4.73 3.06 -4.04
N GLY A 130 -4.61 3.33 -5.34
CA GLY A 130 -5.66 3.91 -6.17
C GLY A 130 -6.90 3.04 -6.33
N ILE A 131 -6.79 1.70 -6.21
CA ILE A 131 -7.92 0.77 -6.30
C ILE A 131 -8.56 0.55 -4.93
N LEU A 132 -7.76 0.26 -3.90
CA LEU A 132 -8.26 -0.20 -2.61
C LEU A 132 -8.71 0.94 -1.71
N LEU A 133 -7.99 2.06 -1.74
CA LEU A 133 -8.29 3.22 -0.91
C LEU A 133 -9.31 4.11 -1.64
N SER A 134 -10.25 4.68 -0.90
CA SER A 134 -11.35 5.48 -1.45
C SER A 134 -11.31 6.91 -0.92
N GLY A 135 -11.06 7.88 -1.81
CA GLY A 135 -10.94 9.29 -1.45
C GLY A 135 -9.72 9.58 -0.58
N ALA A 136 -9.64 10.79 -0.04
CA ALA A 136 -8.52 11.20 0.79
C ALA A 136 -8.42 10.35 2.07
N ALA A 137 -7.24 9.78 2.33
CA ALA A 137 -6.96 9.12 3.59
C ALA A 137 -7.04 10.15 4.74
N PRO A 138 -7.65 9.81 5.88
CA PRO A 138 -7.69 10.69 7.03
C PRO A 138 -6.30 10.84 7.65
N GLY A 139 -6.09 11.94 8.38
CA GLY A 139 -4.99 12.01 9.36
C GLY A 139 -5.32 11.21 10.62
N PRO A 140 -4.33 10.92 11.47
CA PRO A 140 -4.58 10.30 12.76
C PRO A 140 -5.44 11.22 13.62
N THR A 141 -6.36 10.63 14.40
CA THR A 141 -7.30 11.34 15.27
C THR A 141 -7.01 11.16 16.75
N MET A 142 -6.02 10.34 17.09
CA MET A 142 -5.54 10.17 18.45
C MET A 142 -4.04 10.47 18.58
N GLU A 143 -3.63 10.81 19.80
CA GLU A 143 -2.22 10.87 20.16
C GLU A 143 -1.66 9.45 20.24
N ARG A 144 -0.49 9.25 19.64
CA ARG A 144 0.19 7.95 19.63
C ARG A 144 0.91 7.74 20.94
N ASP A 145 0.77 6.55 21.51
CA ASP A 145 1.67 6.10 22.57
C ASP A 145 3.13 6.13 22.05
N PRO A 146 4.12 6.51 22.87
CA PRO A 146 5.53 6.53 22.46
C PRO A 146 6.05 5.21 21.88
N GLU A 147 5.48 4.07 22.28
CA GLU A 147 5.85 2.74 21.76
C GLU A 147 5.11 2.36 20.47
N MET A 148 4.22 3.20 19.94
CA MET A 148 3.56 3.02 18.64
C MET A 148 4.39 3.63 17.50
N VAL A 149 4.45 2.90 16.39
CA VAL A 149 5.14 3.36 15.18
C VAL A 149 4.17 4.14 14.28
N ALA A 150 4.69 5.13 13.55
CA ALA A 150 3.90 5.90 12.60
C ALA A 150 3.37 4.99 11.49
N TYR A 151 2.15 5.29 11.00
CA TYR A 151 1.59 4.57 9.87
C TYR A 151 2.52 4.62 8.66
N GLN A 152 2.86 3.43 8.16
CA GLN A 152 3.58 3.21 6.92
C GLN A 152 2.92 2.04 6.16
N PRO A 153 2.48 2.22 4.91
CA PRO A 153 1.86 1.13 4.17
C PRO A 153 2.86 0.00 3.87
N THR A 154 2.42 -1.24 4.03
CA THR A 154 3.20 -2.41 3.58
C THR A 154 3.33 -2.40 2.06
N PRO A 155 4.55 -2.52 1.49
CA PRO A 155 4.71 -2.63 0.04
C PRO A 155 3.97 -3.85 -0.52
N ALA A 156 3.32 -3.70 -1.67
CA ALA A 156 2.52 -4.72 -2.35
C ALA A 156 3.31 -6.02 -2.58
N ARG A 157 4.59 -5.89 -2.95
CA ARG A 157 5.51 -7.03 -3.13
C ARG A 157 5.64 -7.88 -1.85
N ILE A 158 5.61 -7.27 -0.67
CA ILE A 158 5.69 -7.98 0.61
C ILE A 158 4.37 -8.70 0.90
N ILE A 159 3.24 -8.10 0.55
CA ILE A 159 1.92 -8.74 0.69
C ILE A 159 1.80 -9.93 -0.27
N PHE A 160 2.28 -9.80 -1.51
CA PHE A 160 2.33 -10.90 -2.48
C PHE A 160 3.21 -12.05 -1.98
N GLU A 161 4.42 -11.75 -1.49
CA GLU A 161 5.31 -12.74 -0.89
C GLU A 161 4.68 -13.42 0.33
N LEU A 162 3.97 -12.65 1.18
CA LEU A 162 3.25 -13.18 2.34
C LEU A 162 2.18 -14.19 1.92
N VAL A 163 1.35 -13.84 0.93
CA VAL A 163 0.29 -14.73 0.45
C VAL A 163 0.87 -16.00 -0.18
N GLU A 164 1.95 -15.88 -0.96
CA GLU A 164 2.64 -17.02 -1.55
C GLU A 164 3.20 -17.97 -0.49
N ARG A 165 3.88 -17.44 0.53
CA ARG A 165 4.53 -18.25 1.58
C ARG A 165 3.55 -18.83 2.59
N ALA A 166 2.47 -18.10 2.87
CA ALA A 166 1.47 -18.55 3.84
C ALA A 166 0.61 -19.70 3.32
N GLU A 167 0.51 -19.87 2.00
CA GLU A 167 -0.32 -20.90 1.36
C GLU A 167 -1.71 -21.02 2.01
N LEU A 168 -2.33 -19.85 2.25
CA LEU A 168 -3.56 -19.72 3.03
C LEU A 168 -4.68 -20.59 2.46
N GLN A 169 -5.35 -21.31 3.35
CA GLN A 169 -6.47 -22.21 3.04
C GLN A 169 -7.78 -21.61 3.56
N LYS A 170 -8.93 -22.07 3.03
CA LYS A 170 -10.26 -21.58 3.44
C LYS A 170 -10.58 -21.66 4.94
N ARG A 171 -9.85 -22.50 5.69
CA ARG A 171 -9.99 -22.65 7.15
C ARG A 171 -9.20 -21.60 7.94
N ASP A 172 -8.29 -20.91 7.28
CA ASP A 172 -7.43 -19.93 7.91
C ASP A 172 -8.18 -18.60 8.08
N THR A 173 -7.88 -17.90 9.17
CA THR A 173 -8.32 -16.52 9.38
C THR A 173 -7.08 -15.67 9.54
N PHE A 174 -6.88 -14.73 8.64
CA PHE A 174 -5.75 -13.82 8.64
C PHE A 174 -6.02 -12.61 9.54
N TYR A 175 -5.03 -12.20 10.33
CA TYR A 175 -5.09 -11.01 11.20
C TYR A 175 -3.91 -10.08 10.89
N ASP A 176 -4.21 -8.81 10.66
CA ASP A 176 -3.21 -7.74 10.60
C ASP A 176 -3.28 -6.89 11.87
N LEU A 177 -2.17 -6.80 12.62
CA LEU A 177 -2.11 -6.06 13.87
C LEU A 177 -1.50 -4.69 13.64
N GLY A 178 -2.28 -3.63 13.85
CA GLY A 178 -1.94 -2.28 13.39
C GLY A 178 -2.27 -2.09 11.90
N SER A 179 -3.50 -2.45 11.53
CA SER A 179 -3.92 -2.57 10.12
C SER A 179 -4.00 -1.24 9.35
N GLY A 180 -3.93 -0.10 10.06
CA GLY A 180 -3.93 1.24 9.47
C GLY A 180 -5.13 1.46 8.57
N LEU A 181 -4.88 1.88 7.32
CA LEU A 181 -5.92 2.11 6.32
C LEU A 181 -6.51 0.83 5.70
N GLY A 182 -6.07 -0.36 6.15
CA GLY A 182 -6.66 -1.65 5.81
C GLY A 182 -6.14 -2.33 4.55
N HIS A 183 -5.10 -1.77 3.92
CA HIS A 183 -4.54 -2.25 2.66
C HIS A 183 -4.18 -3.75 2.70
N VAL A 184 -3.44 -4.20 3.72
CA VAL A 184 -3.00 -5.61 3.81
C VAL A 184 -4.20 -6.54 3.93
N VAL A 185 -5.13 -6.25 4.84
CA VAL A 185 -6.31 -7.09 5.11
C VAL A 185 -7.16 -7.27 3.85
N ILE A 186 -7.45 -6.15 3.16
CA ILE A 186 -8.23 -6.15 1.92
C ILE A 186 -7.52 -6.97 0.84
N LEU A 187 -6.21 -6.71 0.63
CA LEU A 187 -5.47 -7.37 -0.44
C LEU A 187 -5.28 -8.86 -0.18
N VAL A 188 -5.01 -9.27 1.07
CA VAL A 188 -4.92 -10.69 1.44
C VAL A 188 -6.25 -11.40 1.15
N ASN A 189 -7.39 -10.82 1.56
CA ASN A 189 -8.70 -11.40 1.25
C ASN A 189 -8.92 -11.53 -0.27
N LEU A 190 -8.64 -10.49 -1.04
CA LEU A 190 -8.82 -10.51 -2.49
C LEU A 190 -7.95 -11.56 -3.20
N LEU A 191 -6.73 -11.80 -2.70
CA LEU A 191 -5.77 -12.73 -3.28
C LEU A 191 -5.98 -14.19 -2.84
N THR A 192 -6.68 -14.45 -1.75
CA THR A 192 -6.76 -15.80 -1.16
C THR A 192 -8.19 -16.28 -0.91
N GLY A 193 -9.13 -15.34 -0.77
CA GLY A 193 -10.51 -15.61 -0.39
C GLY A 193 -10.69 -16.00 1.08
N VAL A 194 -9.65 -15.95 1.92
CA VAL A 194 -9.80 -16.26 3.35
C VAL A 194 -10.41 -15.09 4.12
N ALA A 195 -11.04 -15.39 5.26
CA ALA A 195 -11.48 -14.37 6.19
C ALA A 195 -10.26 -13.58 6.69
N ALA A 196 -10.35 -12.25 6.63
CA ALA A 196 -9.24 -11.37 6.98
C ALA A 196 -9.71 -10.28 7.92
N LYS A 197 -8.97 -10.07 9.01
CA LYS A 197 -9.31 -9.10 10.05
C LYS A 197 -8.17 -8.12 10.28
N GLY A 198 -8.51 -6.85 10.48
CA GLY A 198 -7.56 -5.82 10.89
C GLY A 198 -7.86 -5.31 12.29
N ILE A 199 -6.85 -5.28 13.15
CA ILE A 199 -6.92 -4.59 14.45
C ILE A 199 -6.30 -3.21 14.27
N GLU A 200 -7.04 -2.15 14.58
CA GLU A 200 -6.58 -0.77 14.48
C GLU A 200 -7.08 0.05 15.67
N ILE A 201 -6.20 0.87 16.25
CA ILE A 201 -6.50 1.66 17.44
C ILE A 201 -6.98 3.06 17.09
N ASP A 202 -6.55 3.64 15.95
CA ASP A 202 -7.04 4.94 15.51
C ASP A 202 -8.46 4.78 14.89
N PRO A 203 -9.48 5.43 15.48
CA PRO A 203 -10.86 5.25 15.03
C PRO A 203 -11.08 5.76 13.60
N ALA A 204 -10.35 6.79 13.16
CA ALA A 204 -10.48 7.31 11.79
C ALA A 204 -9.89 6.35 10.76
N TYR A 205 -8.78 5.69 11.09
CA TYR A 205 -8.17 4.69 10.22
C TYR A 205 -9.05 3.45 10.12
N CYS A 206 -9.55 2.96 11.26
CA CYS A 206 -10.45 1.81 11.29
C CYS A 206 -11.73 2.07 10.49
N GLU A 207 -12.39 3.22 10.68
CA GLU A 207 -13.61 3.56 9.96
C GLU A 207 -13.36 3.76 8.45
N TYR A 208 -12.23 4.37 8.09
CA TYR A 208 -11.81 4.48 6.70
C TYR A 208 -11.61 3.11 6.04
N ALA A 209 -10.93 2.19 6.73
CA ALA A 209 -10.70 0.83 6.26
C ALA A 209 -12.01 0.06 6.06
N ARG A 210 -12.96 0.18 7.00
CA ARG A 210 -14.33 -0.39 6.86
C ARG A 210 -15.02 0.11 5.62
N ARG A 211 -15.02 1.43 5.38
CA ARG A 211 -15.63 2.02 4.19
C ARG A 211 -14.97 1.53 2.90
N CYS A 212 -13.66 1.33 2.90
CA CYS A 212 -12.94 0.78 1.74
C CYS A 212 -13.34 -0.67 1.45
N ALA A 213 -13.38 -1.53 2.47
CA ALA A 213 -13.83 -2.92 2.31
C ALA A 213 -15.31 -3.02 1.88
N GLN A 214 -16.19 -2.23 2.51
CA GLN A 214 -17.60 -2.12 2.10
C GLN A 214 -17.72 -1.63 0.65
N GLY A 215 -16.93 -0.63 0.28
CA GLY A 215 -16.87 -0.11 -1.08
C GLY A 215 -16.33 -1.11 -2.10
N LEU A 216 -15.82 -2.28 -1.71
CA LEU A 216 -15.36 -3.35 -2.61
C LEU A 216 -16.23 -4.62 -2.49
N ASP A 217 -17.33 -4.56 -1.74
CA ASP A 217 -18.23 -5.67 -1.47
C ASP A 217 -17.51 -6.91 -0.90
N LEU A 218 -16.71 -6.70 0.15
CA LEU A 218 -15.91 -7.75 0.82
C LEU A 218 -16.49 -8.13 2.19
N PRO A 219 -17.47 -9.05 2.26
CA PRO A 219 -18.13 -9.42 3.53
C PRO A 219 -17.24 -10.23 4.48
N GLU A 220 -16.18 -10.87 3.97
CA GLU A 220 -15.21 -11.67 4.74
C GLU A 220 -14.05 -10.83 5.30
N VAL A 221 -14.12 -9.49 5.13
CA VAL A 221 -13.14 -8.54 5.64
C VAL A 221 -13.73 -7.77 6.81
N GLU A 222 -13.08 -7.84 7.96
CA GLU A 222 -13.51 -7.17 9.19
C GLU A 222 -12.43 -6.22 9.72
N PHE A 223 -12.82 -5.03 10.16
CA PHE A 223 -11.91 -4.11 10.87
C PHE A 223 -12.44 -3.83 12.26
N ILE A 224 -11.62 -4.11 13.26
CA ILE A 224 -11.94 -4.05 14.68
C ILE A 224 -11.18 -2.85 15.27
N HIS A 225 -11.95 -1.89 15.77
CA HIS A 225 -11.40 -0.76 16.52
C HIS A 225 -11.09 -1.22 17.93
N ALA A 226 -9.83 -1.53 18.20
CA ALA A 226 -9.37 -2.03 19.49
C ALA A 226 -7.87 -1.79 19.68
N ASP A 227 -7.46 -1.70 20.93
CA ASP A 227 -6.06 -1.86 21.30
C ASP A 227 -5.65 -3.31 21.07
N ALA A 228 -4.54 -3.54 20.37
CA ALA A 228 -4.01 -4.89 20.14
C ALA A 228 -3.72 -5.64 21.45
N ARG A 229 -3.42 -4.94 22.55
CA ARG A 229 -3.22 -5.54 23.88
C ARG A 229 -4.51 -6.06 24.51
N GLU A 230 -5.67 -5.74 23.94
CA GLU A 230 -6.98 -6.10 24.48
C GLU A 230 -7.86 -6.86 23.48
N ALA A 231 -7.49 -6.85 22.20
CA ALA A 231 -8.23 -7.48 21.11
C ALA A 231 -8.37 -9.01 21.27
N ASP A 232 -9.49 -9.54 20.78
CA ASP A 232 -9.76 -10.99 20.72
C ASP A 232 -9.07 -11.63 19.50
N TYR A 233 -8.27 -12.66 19.76
CA TYR A 233 -7.48 -13.39 18.77
C TYR A 233 -7.96 -14.83 18.54
N ALA A 234 -9.01 -15.29 19.25
CA ALA A 234 -9.39 -16.70 19.32
C ALA A 234 -9.59 -17.38 17.95
N GLY A 235 -10.02 -16.64 16.92
CA GLY A 235 -10.25 -17.15 15.57
C GLY A 235 -9.05 -17.09 14.60
N GLY A 236 -7.98 -16.37 14.93
CA GLY A 236 -6.90 -16.05 13.99
C GLY A 236 -5.85 -17.14 13.85
N THR A 237 -5.59 -17.67 12.65
CA THR A 237 -4.58 -18.73 12.44
C THR A 237 -3.25 -18.17 11.93
N VAL A 238 -3.28 -17.02 11.25
CA VAL A 238 -2.11 -16.35 10.69
C VAL A 238 -2.15 -14.88 11.07
N PHE A 239 -1.08 -14.38 11.68
CA PHE A 239 -0.95 -13.00 12.14
C PHE A 239 0.16 -12.30 11.36
N PHE A 240 -0.02 -11.03 11.05
CA PHE A 240 0.98 -10.19 10.41
C PHE A 240 1.24 -8.92 11.24
N LEU A 241 2.52 -8.53 11.33
CA LEU A 241 2.97 -7.31 11.97
C LEU A 241 4.00 -6.61 11.08
N TYR A 242 3.69 -5.40 10.60
CA TYR A 242 4.69 -4.50 10.03
C TYR A 242 5.15 -3.46 11.06
N THR A 243 5.89 -3.92 12.07
CA THR A 243 6.38 -3.08 13.19
C THR A 243 5.38 -2.02 13.68
N PRO A 244 4.14 -2.42 14.05
CA PRO A 244 3.11 -1.47 14.50
C PRO A 244 3.44 -0.86 15.88
N PHE A 245 4.22 -1.59 16.68
CA PHE A 245 4.60 -1.25 18.04
C PHE A 245 5.98 -1.83 18.38
N GLU A 246 6.62 -1.23 19.38
CA GLU A 246 7.94 -1.59 19.89
C GLU A 246 7.91 -1.86 21.40
N GLY A 247 9.03 -2.29 21.97
CA GLY A 247 9.25 -2.34 23.41
C GLY A 247 8.26 -3.20 24.20
N ARG A 248 7.73 -2.63 25.28
CA ARG A 248 6.79 -3.29 26.20
C ARG A 248 5.44 -3.52 25.54
N MET A 249 4.92 -2.57 24.77
CA MET A 249 3.68 -2.75 24.02
C MET A 249 3.77 -3.97 23.08
N LEU A 250 4.85 -4.10 22.32
CA LEU A 250 5.11 -5.29 21.49
C LEU A 250 5.12 -6.58 22.33
N GLN A 251 5.78 -6.56 23.48
CA GLN A 251 5.82 -7.74 24.34
C GLN A 251 4.43 -8.13 24.85
N GLN A 252 3.60 -7.18 25.26
CA GLN A 252 2.23 -7.45 25.73
C GLN A 252 1.37 -8.11 24.65
N VAL A 253 1.52 -7.69 23.38
CA VAL A 253 0.81 -8.32 22.26
C VAL A 253 1.36 -9.72 21.98
N LEU A 254 2.68 -9.91 22.06
CA LEU A 254 3.29 -11.23 21.89
C LEU A 254 2.90 -12.20 23.01
N ASP A 255 2.73 -11.72 24.26
CA ASP A 255 2.25 -12.54 25.37
C ASP A 255 0.83 -13.06 25.11
N ARG A 256 -0.05 -12.23 24.50
CA ARG A 256 -1.40 -12.67 24.09
C ARG A 256 -1.36 -13.70 22.96
N LEU A 257 -0.53 -13.48 21.94
CA LEU A 257 -0.35 -14.48 20.89
C LEU A 257 0.26 -15.78 21.44
N GLY A 258 1.12 -15.69 22.46
CA GLY A 258 1.64 -16.84 23.18
C GLY A 258 0.54 -17.64 23.89
N GLN A 259 -0.40 -16.98 24.56
CA GLN A 259 -1.57 -17.63 25.17
C GLN A 259 -2.43 -18.36 24.14
N GLU A 260 -2.63 -17.77 22.95
CA GLU A 260 -3.29 -18.46 21.85
C GLU A 260 -2.48 -19.70 21.41
N ALA A 261 -1.16 -19.56 21.30
CA ALA A 261 -0.24 -20.62 20.88
C ALA A 261 -0.20 -21.83 21.83
N GLU A 262 -0.54 -21.65 23.12
CA GLU A 262 -0.67 -22.74 24.09
C GLU A 262 -1.79 -23.72 23.74
N THR A 263 -2.85 -23.25 23.07
CA THR A 263 -4.05 -24.06 22.78
C THR A 263 -4.15 -24.51 21.33
N ARG A 264 -3.51 -23.78 20.41
CA ARG A 264 -3.63 -24.00 18.97
C ARG A 264 -2.42 -23.49 18.22
N ARG A 265 -2.21 -24.02 17.01
CA ARG A 265 -1.09 -23.58 16.16
C ARG A 265 -1.43 -22.27 15.48
N ILE A 266 -0.48 -21.34 15.52
CA ILE A 266 -0.54 -20.09 14.78
C ILE A 266 0.76 -19.87 13.99
N THR A 267 0.66 -19.08 12.94
CA THR A 267 1.81 -18.58 12.19
C THR A 267 1.88 -17.08 12.34
N VAL A 268 3.07 -16.53 12.61
CA VAL A 268 3.31 -15.10 12.73
C VAL A 268 4.25 -14.68 11.63
N TYR A 269 3.82 -13.73 10.81
CA TYR A 269 4.63 -13.06 9.81
C TYR A 269 5.02 -11.66 10.30
N THR A 270 6.27 -11.28 10.09
CA THR A 270 6.74 -9.94 10.44
C THR A 270 7.52 -9.30 9.31
N TYR A 271 7.43 -7.98 9.24
CA TYR A 271 8.27 -7.15 8.39
C TYR A 271 8.77 -5.97 9.21
N GLY A 272 10.04 -5.58 9.05
CA GLY A 272 10.64 -4.47 9.80
C GLY A 272 11.25 -4.85 11.16
N PRO A 273 11.65 -3.83 11.96
CA PRO A 273 12.38 -4.00 13.22
C PRO A 273 11.74 -4.92 14.26
N CYS A 274 10.41 -5.04 14.32
CA CYS A 274 9.73 -5.89 15.30
C CYS A 274 10.15 -7.37 15.19
N THR A 275 10.59 -7.80 14.00
CA THR A 275 11.08 -9.15 13.71
C THR A 275 12.11 -9.63 14.73
N TRP A 276 12.99 -8.74 15.20
CA TRP A 276 14.01 -9.12 16.19
C TRP A 276 13.37 -9.58 17.51
N GLN A 277 12.41 -8.85 18.04
CA GLN A 277 11.75 -9.21 19.30
C GLN A 277 10.83 -10.43 19.14
N VAL A 278 10.18 -10.58 17.98
CA VAL A 278 9.40 -11.79 17.65
C VAL A 278 10.31 -13.02 17.58
N SER A 279 11.51 -12.91 17.01
CA SER A 279 12.47 -14.03 16.91
C SER A 279 12.99 -14.54 18.26
N ARG A 280 12.78 -13.78 19.34
CA ARG A 280 13.22 -14.13 20.70
C ARG A 280 12.14 -14.84 21.53
N GLN A 281 10.93 -15.00 20.99
CA GLN A 281 9.86 -15.68 21.70
C GLN A 281 10.12 -17.19 21.71
N HIS A 282 10.16 -17.79 22.91
CA HIS A 282 10.51 -19.21 23.07
C HIS A 282 9.46 -20.17 22.48
N TRP A 283 8.22 -19.70 22.31
CA TRP A 283 7.10 -20.47 21.76
C TRP A 283 7.02 -20.38 20.22
N LEU A 284 7.94 -19.64 19.58
CA LEU A 284 8.06 -19.51 18.13
C LEU A 284 9.36 -20.10 17.62
N GLU A 285 9.29 -20.89 16.54
CA GLU A 285 10.43 -21.26 15.72
C GLU A 285 10.43 -20.49 14.40
N ASN A 286 11.61 -20.11 13.93
CA ASN A 286 11.75 -19.46 12.63
C ASN A 286 11.69 -20.50 11.49
N VAL A 287 10.91 -20.21 10.46
CA VAL A 287 10.70 -21.15 9.35
C VAL A 287 11.82 -21.10 8.30
N ASP A 288 12.48 -19.95 8.11
CA ASP A 288 13.22 -19.65 6.87
C ASP A 288 14.69 -19.23 7.05
N GLN A 289 15.25 -19.27 8.26
CA GLN A 289 16.63 -18.82 8.60
C GLN A 289 16.96 -17.35 8.22
N THR A 290 16.01 -16.60 7.63
CA THR A 290 16.14 -15.18 7.20
C THR A 290 15.74 -14.17 8.29
N ALA A 291 15.50 -14.64 9.51
CA ALA A 291 15.00 -13.89 10.68
C ALA A 291 15.80 -12.64 11.06
N HIS A 292 17.01 -12.47 10.53
CA HIS A 292 17.94 -11.42 10.95
C HIS A 292 17.92 -10.17 10.06
N HIS A 293 17.12 -10.17 8.98
CA HIS A 293 17.07 -9.03 8.05
C HIS A 293 15.73 -8.29 8.14
N VAL A 294 15.76 -7.09 8.74
CA VAL A 294 14.59 -6.20 8.89
C VAL A 294 13.92 -5.80 7.57
N SER A 295 14.61 -5.96 6.44
CA SER A 295 14.13 -5.67 5.09
C SER A 295 13.54 -6.89 4.36
N ARG A 296 13.35 -8.02 5.06
CA ARG A 296 12.72 -9.23 4.52
C ARG A 296 11.52 -9.63 5.35
N LEU A 297 10.54 -10.25 4.70
CA LEU A 297 9.43 -10.89 5.39
C LEU A 297 9.97 -12.10 6.17
N ALA A 298 9.69 -12.18 7.46
CA ALA A 298 10.04 -13.33 8.29
C ALA A 298 8.77 -14.10 8.66
N ALA A 299 8.89 -15.43 8.76
CA ALA A 299 7.82 -16.33 9.14
C ALA A 299 8.23 -17.13 10.37
N PHE A 300 7.31 -17.23 11.32
CA PHE A 300 7.47 -17.96 12.57
C PHE A 300 6.25 -18.85 12.78
N ARG A 301 6.47 -20.04 13.33
CA ARG A 301 5.40 -20.99 13.68
C ARG A 301 5.51 -21.38 15.13
N THR A 302 4.38 -21.71 15.75
CA THR A 302 4.35 -22.26 17.11
C THR A 302 5.23 -23.51 17.20
N VAL A 303 6.14 -23.53 18.18
CA VAL A 303 6.96 -24.72 18.52
C VAL A 303 6.03 -25.82 19.01
N ARG A 304 6.22 -27.06 18.54
CA ARG A 304 5.54 -28.22 19.11
C ARG A 304 6.41 -28.80 20.23
N ASP A 305 5.79 -29.10 21.36
CA ASP A 305 6.21 -30.22 22.21
C ASP A 305 5.93 -31.57 21.51
#